data_AF-A0A965VWQ2-F1
#
_entry.id   AF-A0A965VWQ2-F1
#
_cell.length_a   1.000
_cell.length_b   1.000
_cell.length_c   1.000
_cell.angle_alpha   90.00
_cell.angle_beta   90.00
_cell.angle_gamma   90.00
#
_symmetry.space_group_name_H-M   'P 1'
#
loop_
_entity.id
_entity.type
_entity.pdbx_description
1 polymer ?
#
loop_
_entity_poly.entity_id
_entity_poly.type
_entity_poly.pdbx_seq_one_letter_code
_entity_poly.pdbx_strand_id
1 'polypeptide(L)'
;MNNNTGNGFFLFAGEIYLRNCTINEGNECAIYSGNSKIYSFNHDNTSNNHIIFLSNGRIVPQISIRYSNSGYAWSMSPTSSTFRNSTYPLDLAIAKIAVSANSVVTVKAWMRRSDALLTTGLRIKADQIAGVSNDITSYMSAAADTWEQVTLSFKPTEVGVVEILAECYGGSTYTAYIDDLSVTQV
;
A
#
# COMPACT_ATOMS: atom_id res chain seq x y z
N MET A 1 -25.84 4.17 -4.59
CA MET A 1 -26.59 3.26 -5.49
C MET A 1 -27.17 2.21 -4.57
N ASN A 2 -28.48 1.99 -4.59
CA ASN A 2 -29.15 1.32 -3.48
C ASN A 2 -29.94 0.09 -3.93
N ASN A 3 -29.72 -0.99 -3.17
CA ASN A 3 -30.60 -2.14 -2.96
C ASN A 3 -30.63 -3.17 -4.09
N ASN A 4 -29.46 -3.58 -4.58
CA ASN A 4 -29.31 -4.81 -5.35
C ASN A 4 -28.92 -5.95 -4.39
N THR A 5 -29.44 -7.15 -4.55
CA THR A 5 -29.04 -8.34 -3.75
C THR A 5 -27.60 -8.81 -4.04
N GLY A 6 -26.75 -7.97 -4.63
CA GLY A 6 -25.40 -8.29 -5.11
C GLY A 6 -24.36 -7.27 -4.62
N ASN A 7 -23.30 -7.06 -5.41
CA ASN A 7 -22.28 -6.06 -5.09
C ASN A 7 -22.70 -4.67 -5.58
N GLY A 8 -22.38 -3.63 -4.81
CA GLY A 8 -22.64 -2.24 -5.21
C GLY A 8 -21.79 -1.80 -6.41
N PHE A 9 -20.54 -2.25 -6.45
CA PHE A 9 -19.64 -2.09 -7.59
C PHE A 9 -18.97 -3.41 -7.98
N PHE A 10 -18.76 -3.59 -9.28
CA PHE A 10 -17.98 -4.67 -9.85
C PHE A 10 -16.80 -4.08 -10.61
N LEU A 11 -15.58 -4.47 -10.24
CA LEU A 11 -14.36 -4.07 -10.93
C LEU A 11 -13.58 -5.32 -11.36
N PHE A 12 -13.52 -5.54 -12.67
CA PHE A 12 -12.76 -6.65 -13.24
C PHE A 12 -11.27 -6.31 -13.32
N ALA A 13 -10.95 -5.14 -13.86
CA ALA A 13 -9.59 -4.63 -14.02
C ALA A 13 -9.58 -3.08 -13.98
N GLY A 14 -8.51 -2.50 -13.44
CA GLY A 14 -8.23 -1.06 -13.49
C GLY A 14 -8.39 -0.34 -12.15
N GLU A 15 -8.59 0.97 -12.22
CA GLU A 15 -8.72 1.83 -11.05
C GLU A 15 -9.97 2.70 -11.15
N ILE A 16 -10.73 2.80 -10.05
CA ILE A 16 -11.90 3.67 -9.93
C ILE A 16 -11.67 4.66 -8.80
N TYR A 17 -12.03 5.92 -9.02
CA TYR A 17 -12.00 6.96 -8.00
C TYR A 17 -13.42 7.43 -7.69
N LEU A 18 -13.82 7.25 -6.43
CA LEU A 18 -15.10 7.66 -5.88
C LEU A 18 -14.86 8.77 -4.85
N ARG A 19 -15.77 9.74 -4.78
CA ARG A 19 -15.71 10.83 -3.80
C ARG A 19 -17.09 11.07 -3.21
N ASN A 20 -17.16 11.15 -1.88
CA ASN A 20 -18.41 11.38 -1.14
C ASN A 20 -19.52 10.39 -1.59
N CYS A 21 -19.15 9.11 -1.76
CA CYS A 21 -20.05 8.09 -2.28
C CYS A 21 -20.51 7.17 -1.15
N THR A 22 -21.82 6.96 -1.05
CA THR A 22 -22.43 5.95 -0.17
C THR A 22 -22.76 4.70 -0.97
N ILE A 23 -22.29 3.55 -0.51
CA ILE A 23 -22.55 2.24 -1.11
C ILE A 23 -23.33 1.41 -0.09
N ASN A 24 -24.65 1.49 -0.13
CA ASN A 24 -25.50 0.86 0.87
C ASN A 24 -25.88 -0.58 0.48
N GLU A 25 -24.86 -1.43 0.26
CA GLU A 25 -25.02 -2.85 -0.08
C GLU A 25 -24.29 -3.72 0.94
N GLY A 26 -24.80 -4.93 1.21
CA GLY A 26 -24.15 -5.85 2.16
C GLY A 26 -22.72 -6.24 1.74
N ASN A 27 -22.46 -6.25 0.42
CA ASN A 27 -21.11 -6.28 -0.15
C ASN A 27 -20.94 -5.03 -1.02
N GLU A 28 -20.14 -4.07 -0.56
CA GLU A 28 -19.98 -2.79 -1.26
C GLU A 28 -19.30 -2.96 -2.62
N CYS A 29 -18.28 -3.82 -2.69
CA CYS A 29 -17.50 -4.01 -3.91
C CYS A 29 -17.04 -5.46 -4.09
N ALA A 30 -17.00 -5.90 -5.35
CA ALA A 30 -16.27 -7.09 -5.77
C ALA A 30 -15.19 -6.74 -6.80
N ILE A 31 -13.94 -7.11 -6.46
CA ILE A 31 -12.74 -6.80 -7.24
C ILE A 31 -12.02 -8.13 -7.51
N TYR A 32 -11.78 -8.45 -8.78
CA TYR A 32 -11.42 -9.82 -9.19
C TYR A 32 -9.99 -10.01 -9.69
N SER A 33 -9.36 -9.03 -10.35
CA SER A 33 -8.03 -9.26 -10.95
C SER A 33 -7.12 -8.03 -10.98
N GLY A 34 -5.81 -8.28 -11.12
CA GLY A 34 -4.84 -7.30 -11.63
C GLY A 34 -4.52 -6.09 -10.74
N ASN A 35 -4.28 -6.28 -9.44
CA ASN A 35 -4.06 -5.24 -8.42
C ASN A 35 -5.02 -4.04 -8.53
N SER A 36 -6.23 -4.31 -9.03
CA SER A 36 -7.26 -3.30 -9.24
C SER A 36 -7.68 -2.68 -7.93
N LYS A 37 -7.95 -1.38 -7.98
CA LYS A 37 -8.19 -0.55 -6.80
C LYS A 37 -9.44 0.30 -7.00
N ILE A 38 -10.27 0.37 -5.96
CA ILE A 38 -11.30 1.40 -5.85
C ILE A 38 -10.88 2.34 -4.74
N TYR A 39 -10.52 3.56 -5.12
CA TYR A 39 -10.20 4.64 -4.20
C TYR A 39 -11.49 5.38 -3.85
N SER A 40 -11.97 5.23 -2.61
CA SER A 40 -13.15 5.92 -2.11
C SER A 40 -12.76 6.97 -1.09
N PHE A 41 -12.85 8.24 -1.47
CA PHE A 41 -12.58 9.37 -0.58
C PHE A 41 -13.86 9.82 0.12
N ASN A 42 -13.81 9.98 1.46
CA ASN A 42 -14.98 10.27 2.29
C ASN A 42 -16.13 9.30 2.01
N HIS A 43 -15.81 8.01 2.07
CA HIS A 43 -16.73 6.92 1.93
C HIS A 43 -17.92 7.09 2.90
N ASP A 44 -19.11 6.76 2.42
CA ASP A 44 -20.39 7.00 3.10
C ASP A 44 -20.65 8.46 3.45
N ASN A 45 -20.18 9.39 2.61
CA ASN A 45 -20.28 10.82 2.87
C ASN A 45 -19.69 11.24 4.23
N THR A 46 -18.79 10.43 4.79
CA THR A 46 -18.21 10.68 6.11
C THR A 46 -16.81 11.28 5.94
N SER A 47 -16.61 12.48 6.49
CA SER A 47 -15.31 13.17 6.41
C SER A 47 -14.18 12.31 6.95
N ASN A 48 -13.06 12.25 6.25
CA ASN A 48 -11.86 11.48 6.58
C ASN A 48 -12.04 9.95 6.59
N ASN A 49 -13.21 9.43 6.18
CA ASN A 49 -13.41 8.00 5.95
C ASN A 49 -12.86 7.63 4.56
N HIS A 50 -11.54 7.50 4.43
CA HIS A 50 -10.93 7.10 3.15
C HIS A 50 -10.70 5.60 3.10
N ILE A 51 -10.96 5.00 1.95
CA ILE A 51 -10.79 3.56 1.74
C ILE A 51 -10.20 3.30 0.37
N ILE A 52 -9.23 2.40 0.31
CA ILE A 52 -8.84 1.75 -0.93
C ILE A 52 -9.28 0.30 -0.82
N PHE A 53 -10.23 -0.10 -1.67
CA PHE A 53 -10.65 -1.49 -1.78
C PHE A 53 -9.78 -2.20 -2.82
N LEU A 54 -9.37 -3.43 -2.50
CA LEU A 54 -8.63 -4.30 -3.41
C LEU A 54 -9.22 -5.72 -3.34
N SER A 55 -8.94 -6.53 -4.36
CA SER A 55 -9.23 -7.97 -4.26
C SER A 55 -8.52 -8.55 -3.03
N ASN A 56 -9.25 -9.21 -2.13
CA ASN A 56 -8.67 -9.86 -0.95
C ASN A 56 -7.86 -8.93 -0.02
N GLY A 57 -8.24 -7.67 0.10
CA GLY A 57 -7.64 -6.77 1.08
C GLY A 57 -8.17 -5.34 1.04
N ARG A 58 -7.80 -4.57 2.05
CA ARG A 58 -8.20 -3.16 2.18
C ARG A 58 -7.01 -2.33 2.68
N ILE A 59 -6.97 -1.09 2.25
CA ILE A 59 -6.03 -0.09 2.75
C ILE A 59 -6.81 1.11 3.24
N VAL A 60 -6.53 1.57 4.46
CA VAL A 60 -7.21 2.71 5.10
C VAL A 60 -6.23 3.57 5.88
N PRO A 61 -6.48 4.87 6.04
CA PRO A 61 -5.69 5.70 6.95
C PRO A 61 -5.99 5.35 8.41
N GLN A 62 -5.00 5.54 9.28
CA GLN A 62 -5.07 5.31 10.72
C GLN A 62 -4.50 6.50 11.49
N ILE A 63 -5.17 6.86 12.58
CA ILE A 63 -4.77 7.97 13.48
C ILE A 63 -4.39 7.52 14.88
N SER A 64 -4.75 6.29 15.27
CA SER A 64 -4.47 5.76 16.62
C SER A 64 -3.14 4.99 16.65
N ILE A 65 -2.87 4.20 15.61
CA ILE A 65 -1.65 3.41 15.45
C ILE A 65 -0.81 4.08 14.36
N ARG A 66 0.10 4.93 14.79
CA ARG A 66 1.02 5.72 13.96
C ARG A 66 2.35 5.89 14.69
N TYR A 67 3.42 6.08 13.94
CA TYR A 67 4.76 6.28 14.49
C TYR A 67 4.91 7.69 15.05
N SER A 68 4.45 8.70 14.31
CA SER A 68 4.43 10.10 14.77
C SER A 68 3.06 10.74 14.57
N ASN A 69 2.90 11.97 15.07
CA ASN A 69 1.64 12.72 14.92
C ASN A 69 1.59 13.51 13.59
N SER A 70 2.22 13.01 12.52
CA SER A 70 2.34 13.66 11.21
C SER A 70 1.06 13.65 10.36
N GLY A 71 0.00 13.00 10.85
CA GLY A 71 -1.30 12.89 10.19
C GLY A 71 -1.82 11.46 10.29
N TYR A 72 -1.71 10.73 9.19
CA TYR A 72 -2.16 9.35 9.04
C TYR A 72 -0.99 8.40 8.79
N ALA A 73 -0.97 7.29 9.51
CA ALA A 73 -0.34 6.08 8.99
C ALA A 73 -1.29 5.40 7.99
N TRP A 74 -0.76 4.66 7.03
CA TRP A 74 -1.56 3.80 6.16
C TRP A 74 -1.58 2.38 6.73
N SER A 75 -2.76 1.85 6.99
CA SER A 75 -2.90 0.43 7.34
C SER A 75 -3.25 -0.42 6.13
N MET A 76 -2.57 -1.55 5.97
CA MET A 76 -2.78 -2.51 4.89
C MET A 76 -3.16 -3.87 5.52
N SER A 77 -4.32 -4.41 5.13
CA SER A 77 -4.87 -5.63 5.72
C SER A 77 -5.27 -6.63 4.63
N PRO A 78 -4.42 -7.63 4.31
CA PRO A 78 -4.80 -8.76 3.49
C PRO A 78 -5.93 -9.56 4.15
N THR A 79 -6.92 -9.99 3.39
CA THR A 79 -8.02 -10.85 3.88
C THR A 79 -7.89 -12.31 3.42
N SER A 80 -6.89 -12.63 2.59
CA SER A 80 -6.56 -14.00 2.18
C SER A 80 -5.06 -14.15 1.97
N SER A 81 -4.41 -14.99 2.77
CA SER A 81 -2.99 -15.34 2.60
C SER A 81 -2.72 -16.21 1.37
N THR A 82 -3.74 -16.92 0.87
CA THR A 82 -3.65 -17.70 -0.37
C THR A 82 -3.53 -16.79 -1.59
N PHE A 83 -4.40 -15.78 -1.66
CA PHE A 83 -4.46 -14.87 -2.80
C PHE A 83 -3.50 -13.68 -2.66
N ARG A 84 -3.20 -13.23 -1.43
CA ARG A 84 -2.20 -12.19 -1.14
C ARG A 84 -0.94 -12.81 -0.55
N ASN A 85 -0.08 -13.27 -1.45
CA ASN A 85 1.21 -13.88 -1.14
C ASN A 85 2.36 -13.06 -1.75
N SER A 86 3.60 -13.54 -1.67
CA SER A 86 4.79 -12.82 -2.10
C SER A 86 4.83 -12.47 -3.59
N THR A 87 4.10 -13.19 -4.46
CA THR A 87 4.01 -12.88 -5.90
C THR A 87 2.86 -11.93 -6.23
N TYR A 88 1.91 -11.74 -5.31
CA TYR A 88 0.77 -10.85 -5.49
C TYR A 88 0.39 -10.12 -4.19
N PRO A 89 1.31 -9.31 -3.64
CA PRO A 89 1.07 -8.58 -2.40
C PRO A 89 0.02 -7.48 -2.60
N LEU A 90 -0.58 -7.02 -1.50
CA LEU A 90 -1.19 -5.69 -1.50
C LEU A 90 -0.07 -4.66 -1.71
N ASP A 91 -0.27 -3.70 -2.61
CA ASP A 91 0.67 -2.62 -2.85
C ASP A 91 0.01 -1.24 -2.73
N LEU A 92 0.77 -0.28 -2.22
CA LEU A 92 0.41 1.14 -2.16
C LEU A 92 1.59 1.97 -2.64
N ALA A 93 1.38 2.78 -3.67
CA ALA A 93 2.36 3.81 -4.04
C ALA A 93 2.42 4.87 -2.95
N ILE A 94 3.53 4.93 -2.21
CA ILE A 94 3.75 5.87 -1.11
C ILE A 94 4.57 7.08 -1.53
N ALA A 95 5.28 6.99 -2.65
CA ALA A 95 6.09 8.09 -3.18
C ALA A 95 6.28 7.99 -4.70
N LYS A 96 6.30 9.15 -5.36
CA LYS A 96 6.87 9.32 -6.70
C LYS A 96 8.03 10.31 -6.59
N ILE A 97 9.24 9.83 -6.86
CA ILE A 97 10.48 10.54 -6.50
C ILE A 97 11.25 10.84 -7.77
N ALA A 98 11.56 12.12 -8.00
CA ALA A 98 12.53 12.52 -9.02
C ALA A 98 13.95 12.16 -8.55
N VAL A 99 14.71 11.43 -9.36
CA VAL A 99 16.03 10.90 -9.01
C VAL A 99 17.11 11.39 -9.97
N SER A 100 18.31 11.60 -9.44
CA SER A 100 19.49 11.98 -10.22
C SER A 100 20.27 10.76 -10.66
N ALA A 101 20.84 10.81 -11.87
CA ALA A 101 21.74 9.76 -12.35
C ALA A 101 22.96 9.61 -11.44
N ASN A 102 23.34 8.35 -11.16
CA ASN A 102 24.53 7.97 -10.41
C ASN A 102 24.58 8.43 -8.94
N SER A 103 23.49 8.95 -8.38
CA SER A 103 23.34 9.18 -6.94
C SER A 103 22.71 7.97 -6.25
N VAL A 104 23.13 7.65 -5.02
CA VAL A 104 22.46 6.62 -4.23
C VAL A 104 21.19 7.22 -3.65
N VAL A 105 20.04 6.67 -4.06
CA VAL A 105 18.74 7.01 -3.52
C VAL A 105 18.48 6.10 -2.34
N THR A 106 18.18 6.68 -1.18
CA THR A 106 17.78 5.94 0.03
C THR A 106 16.39 6.38 0.44
N VAL A 107 15.49 5.41 0.48
CA VAL A 107 14.10 5.58 0.89
C VAL A 107 13.89 4.86 2.20
N LYS A 108 13.27 5.54 3.15
CA LYS A 108 12.96 4.97 4.46
C LYS A 108 11.51 5.23 4.83
N ALA A 109 10.87 4.27 5.47
CA ALA A 109 9.55 4.45 6.07
C ALA A 109 9.50 3.70 7.39
N TRP A 110 8.73 4.21 8.34
CA TRP A 110 8.44 3.51 9.57
C TRP A 110 7.34 2.49 9.31
N MET A 111 7.59 1.24 9.70
CA MET A 111 6.66 0.14 9.51
C MET A 111 6.42 -0.63 10.81
N ARG A 112 5.20 -1.11 10.97
CA ARG A 112 4.78 -1.97 12.08
C ARG A 112 3.81 -3.01 11.54
N ARG A 113 3.76 -4.19 12.15
CA ARG A 113 2.77 -5.24 11.84
C ARG A 113 2.16 -5.78 13.11
N SER A 114 0.90 -6.19 13.07
CA SER A 114 0.21 -6.76 14.24
C SER A 114 0.60 -8.21 14.53
N ASP A 115 1.25 -8.91 13.59
CA ASP A 115 1.64 -10.32 13.74
C ASP A 115 2.83 -10.66 12.84
N ALA A 116 3.65 -11.63 13.24
CA ALA A 116 4.83 -12.07 12.50
C ALA A 116 4.50 -12.85 11.21
N LEU A 117 3.28 -13.40 11.09
CA LEU A 117 2.78 -14.06 9.88
C LEU A 117 2.46 -13.08 8.73
N LEU A 118 2.49 -11.78 9.00
CA LEU A 118 2.37 -10.72 8.00
C LEU A 118 3.76 -10.26 7.56
N THR A 119 4.04 -10.25 6.26
CA THR A 119 5.24 -9.63 5.70
C THR A 119 4.88 -8.26 5.16
N THR A 120 5.64 -7.22 5.54
CA THR A 120 5.47 -5.86 5.04
C THR A 120 6.82 -5.20 4.80
N GLY A 121 6.90 -4.35 3.78
CA GLY A 121 8.16 -3.77 3.33
C GLY A 121 8.02 -2.70 2.27
N LEU A 122 9.16 -2.23 1.80
CA LEU A 122 9.31 -1.30 0.68
C LEU A 122 9.71 -2.07 -0.58
N ARG A 123 9.21 -1.62 -1.73
CA ARG A 123 9.61 -2.11 -3.06
C ARG A 123 9.80 -0.98 -4.05
N ILE A 124 10.81 -1.10 -4.90
CA ILE A 124 10.87 -0.46 -6.21
C ILE A 124 10.83 -1.59 -7.26
N LYS A 125 9.87 -1.52 -8.20
CA LYS A 125 9.75 -2.48 -9.29
C LYS A 125 10.92 -2.34 -10.28
N ALA A 126 11.32 -3.47 -10.86
CA ALA A 126 12.29 -3.56 -11.94
C ALA A 126 11.91 -2.64 -13.10
N ASP A 127 12.92 -2.20 -13.84
CA ASP A 127 12.81 -1.52 -15.14
C ASP A 127 12.02 -0.20 -15.12
N GLN A 128 11.72 0.35 -13.94
CA GLN A 128 11.19 1.72 -13.82
C GLN A 128 12.21 2.78 -14.23
N ILE A 129 13.50 2.48 -14.07
CA ILE A 129 14.61 3.38 -14.40
C ILE A 129 15.87 2.57 -14.68
N ALA A 130 16.73 3.07 -15.59
CA ALA A 130 18.03 2.46 -15.83
C ALA A 130 18.84 2.38 -14.52
N GLY A 131 19.51 1.24 -14.30
CA GLY A 131 20.23 0.94 -13.06
C GLY A 131 19.44 0.10 -12.03
N VAL A 132 18.12 -0.07 -12.24
CA VAL A 132 17.25 -0.94 -11.42
C VAL A 132 16.65 -2.03 -12.30
N SER A 133 17.42 -3.08 -12.59
CA SER A 133 17.01 -4.16 -13.51
C SER A 133 16.20 -5.28 -12.87
N ASN A 134 16.08 -5.27 -11.54
CA ASN A 134 15.30 -6.24 -10.78
C ASN A 134 14.48 -5.49 -9.73
N ASP A 135 13.40 -6.11 -9.27
CA ASP A 135 12.68 -5.63 -8.10
C ASP A 135 13.67 -5.58 -6.92
N ILE A 136 13.75 -4.43 -6.27
CA ILE A 136 14.50 -4.29 -5.02
C ILE A 136 13.47 -4.17 -3.92
N THR A 137 13.57 -5.05 -2.92
CA THR A 137 12.66 -5.09 -1.76
C THR A 137 13.45 -5.00 -0.47
N SER A 138 12.83 -4.40 0.55
CA SER A 138 13.34 -4.41 1.93
C SER A 138 12.16 -4.62 2.87
N TYR A 139 12.22 -5.66 3.70
CA TYR A 139 11.12 -6.05 4.59
C TYR A 139 11.48 -5.79 6.04
N MET A 140 10.48 -5.45 6.85
CA MET A 140 10.67 -5.33 8.29
C MET A 140 11.01 -6.71 8.90
N SER A 141 11.86 -6.69 9.93
CA SER A 141 12.33 -7.86 10.69
C SER A 141 11.88 -7.84 12.15
N ALA A 142 11.43 -6.69 12.65
CA ALA A 142 10.99 -6.52 14.02
C ALA A 142 9.82 -7.44 14.38
N ALA A 143 9.71 -7.70 15.69
CA ALA A 143 8.61 -8.44 16.27
C ALA A 143 7.26 -7.74 15.99
N ALA A 144 6.18 -8.50 16.17
CA ALA A 144 4.83 -7.94 16.13
C ALA A 144 4.72 -6.73 17.07
N ASP A 145 3.87 -5.80 16.68
CA ASP A 145 3.53 -4.58 17.40
C ASP A 145 4.68 -3.61 17.67
N THR A 146 5.84 -3.81 17.04
CA THR A 146 7.02 -2.95 17.16
C THR A 146 7.26 -2.16 15.87
N TRP A 147 7.59 -0.87 16.01
CA TRP A 147 7.96 -0.02 14.88
C TRP A 147 9.42 -0.23 14.48
N GLU A 148 9.68 -0.30 13.18
CA GLU A 148 11.00 -0.39 12.57
C GLU A 148 11.11 0.59 11.41
N GLN A 149 12.25 1.27 11.29
CA GLN A 149 12.54 2.08 10.11
C GLN A 149 13.13 1.17 9.02
N VAL A 150 12.28 0.78 8.07
CA VAL A 150 12.70 -0.02 6.91
C VAL A 150 13.42 0.88 5.93
N THR A 151 14.58 0.44 5.44
CA THR A 151 15.41 1.18 4.49
C THR A 151 15.54 0.41 3.18
N LEU A 152 15.27 1.07 2.06
CA LEU A 152 15.46 0.58 0.70
C LEU A 152 16.40 1.54 -0.04
N SER A 153 17.45 1.00 -0.66
CA SER A 153 18.42 1.80 -1.40
C SER A 153 18.64 1.26 -2.80
N PHE A 154 18.80 2.16 -3.76
CA PHE A 154 19.10 1.84 -5.16
C PHE A 154 19.90 2.98 -5.79
N LYS A 155 20.50 2.72 -6.95
CA LYS A 155 21.33 3.69 -7.67
C LYS A 155 20.95 3.70 -9.15
N PRO A 156 20.15 4.68 -9.61
CA PRO A 156 19.83 4.80 -11.02
C PRO A 156 21.06 5.27 -11.83
N THR A 157 21.12 4.92 -13.10
CA THR A 157 22.16 5.37 -14.04
C THR A 157 21.68 6.52 -14.94
N GLU A 158 20.44 6.94 -14.78
CA GLU A 158 19.82 8.05 -15.51
C GLU A 158 18.97 8.93 -14.59
N VAL A 159 18.59 10.10 -15.07
CA VAL A 159 17.63 10.98 -14.41
C VAL A 159 16.22 10.53 -14.75
N GLY A 160 15.33 10.49 -13.77
CA GLY A 160 13.95 10.05 -14.02
C GLY A 160 13.06 10.22 -12.80
N VAL A 161 11.88 9.59 -12.87
CA VAL A 161 10.94 9.51 -11.74
C VAL A 161 10.63 8.04 -11.49
N VAL A 162 10.75 7.61 -10.23
CA VAL A 162 10.41 6.25 -9.81
C VAL A 162 9.27 6.26 -8.81
N GLU A 163 8.49 5.19 -8.81
CA GLU A 163 7.47 4.92 -7.82
C GLU A 163 8.00 3.95 -6.75
N ILE A 164 7.82 4.33 -5.49
CA ILE A 164 8.09 3.47 -4.34
C ILE A 164 6.78 2.95 -3.78
N LEU A 165 6.74 1.63 -3.60
CA LEU A 165 5.60 0.92 -3.06
C LEU A 165 5.88 0.53 -1.60
N ALA A 166 4.88 0.70 -0.75
CA ALA A 166 4.72 -0.16 0.41
C ALA A 166 3.99 -1.43 -0.04
N GLU A 167 4.42 -2.58 0.45
CA GLU A 167 3.76 -3.85 0.16
C GLU A 167 3.48 -4.67 1.41
N CYS A 168 2.41 -5.46 1.37
CA CYS A 168 1.97 -6.28 2.48
C CYS A 168 1.34 -7.59 1.99
N TYR A 169 1.74 -8.73 2.55
CA TYR A 169 1.19 -10.06 2.21
C TYR A 169 1.35 -11.06 3.35
N GLY A 170 0.68 -12.22 3.24
CA GLY A 170 0.59 -13.17 4.35
C GLY A 170 -0.44 -12.73 5.39
N GLY A 171 -0.84 -13.64 6.28
CA GLY A 171 -1.96 -13.41 7.19
C GLY A 171 -3.31 -13.13 6.50
N SER A 172 -4.41 -13.28 7.23
CA SER A 172 -5.75 -12.90 6.74
C SER A 172 -6.55 -12.06 7.73
N THR A 173 -6.03 -11.91 8.94
CA THR A 173 -6.66 -11.19 10.07
C THR A 173 -5.71 -10.17 10.68
N TYR A 174 -4.57 -9.91 10.04
CA TYR A 174 -3.50 -9.05 10.54
C TYR A 174 -3.39 -7.77 9.73
N THR A 175 -2.73 -6.77 10.31
CA THR A 175 -2.62 -5.44 9.71
C THR A 175 -1.20 -4.92 9.80
N ALA A 176 -0.69 -4.42 8.68
CA ALA A 176 0.56 -3.66 8.60
C ALA A 176 0.23 -2.17 8.66
N TYR A 177 1.15 -1.37 9.18
CA TYR A 177 1.07 0.08 9.30
C TYR A 177 2.34 0.67 8.70
N ILE A 178 2.18 1.68 7.85
CA ILE A 178 3.27 2.39 7.18
C ILE A 178 3.11 3.86 7.48
N ASP A 179 4.18 4.50 7.94
CA ASP A 179 4.19 5.88 8.38
C ASP A 179 5.53 6.55 8.06
N ASP A 180 5.55 7.88 8.12
CA ASP A 180 6.74 8.73 8.07
C ASP A 180 7.80 8.31 7.04
N LEU A 181 7.51 8.64 5.78
CA LEU A 181 8.43 8.49 4.67
C LEU A 181 9.55 9.56 4.70
N SER A 182 10.79 9.13 4.49
CA SER A 182 11.90 10.02 4.17
C SER A 182 12.71 9.51 2.98
N VAL A 183 13.26 10.44 2.21
CA VAL A 183 14.03 10.15 1.00
C VAL A 183 15.28 11.03 0.99
N THR A 184 16.43 10.44 0.70
CA THR A 184 17.68 11.16 0.49
C THR A 184 18.37 10.69 -0.79
N GLN A 185 19.17 11.58 -1.39
CA GLN A 185 20.01 11.29 -2.54
C GLN A 185 21.40 11.87 -2.28
N VAL A 186 22.43 11.04 -2.39
CA VAL A 186 23.84 11.42 -2.16
C VAL A 186 24.74 10.88 -3.26
#